data_AF-A0A4R3I8G7-F1
#
_entry.id   AF-A0A4R3I8G7-F1
#
_cell.length_a   1.000
_cell.length_b   1.000
_cell.length_c   1.000
_cell.angle_alpha   90.00
_cell.angle_beta   90.00
_cell.angle_gamma   90.00
#
_symmetry.space_group_name_H-M   'P 1'
#
loop_
_entity.id
_entity.type
_entity.pdbx_description
1 polymer ?
#
loop_
_entity_poly.entity_id
_entity_poly.type
_entity_poly.pdbx_seq_one_letter_code
_entity_poly.pdbx_strand_id
1 'polypeptide(L)'
;MIDVYAVLSNLELAQVGAALLLIPLICWLNTHRSSFLCRWVVLLSGYVIQIGFYLILDDVGFRSNLLVLFATLAGCMWIYSTALLWPAKALIPVPANKENP
;
A
#
# COMPACT_ATOMS: atom_id res chain seq x y z
N MET A 1 0.49 14.72 36.50
CA MET A 1 0.84 13.30 36.32
C MET A 1 0.32 12.91 34.96
N ILE A 2 1.20 12.60 34.00
CA ILE A 2 0.76 12.18 32.66
C ILE A 2 0.21 10.77 32.82
N ASP A 3 -1.04 10.57 32.40
CA ASP A 3 -1.66 9.27 32.42
C ASP A 3 -1.09 8.42 31.29
N VAL A 4 -0.15 7.54 31.65
CA VAL A 4 0.59 6.69 30.72
C VAL A 4 -0.36 5.83 29.88
N TYR A 5 -1.51 5.43 30.44
CA TYR A 5 -2.50 4.62 29.73
C TYR A 5 -3.24 5.43 28.66
N ALA A 6 -3.58 6.69 28.94
CA ALA A 6 -4.18 7.59 27.96
C ALA A 6 -3.20 7.90 26.81
N VAL A 7 -1.91 8.06 27.11
CA VAL A 7 -0.88 8.27 26.06
C VAL A 7 -0.73 7.04 25.20
N LEU A 8 -0.69 5.85 25.79
CA LEU A 8 -0.55 4.59 25.07
C LEU A 8 -1.72 4.36 24.11
N SER A 9 -2.96 4.54 24.59
CA SER A 9 -4.18 4.41 23.78
C SER A 9 -4.18 5.36 22.57
N ASN A 10 -3.78 6.61 22.77
CA ASN A 10 -3.73 7.58 21.66
C ASN A 10 -2.63 7.23 20.64
N LEU A 11 -1.53 6.64 21.10
CA LEU A 11 -0.43 6.21 20.24
C LEU A 11 -0.84 5.05 19.32
N GLU A 12 -1.58 4.08 19.85
CA GLU A 12 -2.09 2.95 19.06
C GLU A 12 -3.07 3.43 17.98
N LEU A 13 -3.98 4.35 18.34
CA LEU A 13 -4.89 4.97 17.38
C LEU A 13 -4.14 5.74 16.29
N ALA A 14 -3.10 6.50 16.65
CA ALA A 14 -2.26 7.20 15.71
C ALA A 14 -1.50 6.23 14.78
N GLN A 15 -1.08 5.07 15.29
CA GLN A 15 -0.39 4.05 14.51
C GLN A 15 -1.32 3.40 13.48
N VAL A 16 -2.57 3.11 13.84
CA VAL A 16 -3.59 2.62 12.90
C VAL A 16 -3.91 3.69 11.86
N GLY A 17 -4.06 4.95 12.27
CA GLY A 17 -4.27 6.08 11.35
C GLY A 17 -3.13 6.24 10.35
N ALA A 18 -1.88 6.18 10.83
CA ALA A 18 -0.70 6.24 9.97
C ALA A 18 -0.64 5.06 8.99
N ALA A 19 -0.94 3.84 9.45
CA ALA A 19 -0.98 2.64 8.63
C ALA A 19 -2.01 2.72 7.49
N LEU A 20 -3.20 3.26 7.77
CA LEU A 20 -4.26 3.46 6.77
C LEU A 20 -3.87 4.49 5.71
N LEU A 21 -3.14 5.54 6.07
CA LEU A 21 -2.70 6.60 5.17
C LEU A 21 -1.46 6.21 4.34
N LEU A 22 -0.62 5.32 4.87
CA LEU A 22 0.62 4.91 4.22
C LEU A 22 0.37 4.13 2.91
N ILE A 23 -0.63 3.25 2.89
CA ILE A 23 -0.98 2.43 1.73
C ILE A 23 -1.42 3.28 0.52
N PRO A 24 -2.36 4.23 0.64
CA PRO A 24 -2.71 5.17 -0.42
C PRO A 24 -1.52 6.00 -0.89
N LEU A 25 -0.69 6.47 0.04
CA LEU A 25 0.47 7.30 -0.27
C LEU A 25 1.48 6.54 -1.15
N ILE A 26 1.83 5.31 -0.75
CA ILE A 26 2.77 4.45 -1.49
C ILE A 26 2.18 4.00 -2.82
N CYS A 27 0.88 3.69 -2.86
CA CYS A 27 0.19 3.37 -4.11
C CYS A 27 0.27 4.55 -5.08
N TRP A 28 -0.06 5.76 -4.63
CA TRP A 28 -0.07 6.95 -5.49
C TRP A 28 1.31 7.33 -5.98
N LEU A 29 2.34 7.19 -5.13
CA LEU A 29 3.73 7.48 -5.47
C LEU A 29 4.25 6.51 -6.55
N ASN A 30 3.95 5.22 -6.42
CA ASN A 30 4.48 4.19 -7.34
C ASN A 30 3.65 4.03 -8.62
N THR A 31 2.35 4.35 -8.60
CA THR A 31 1.44 4.11 -9.74
C THR A 31 1.06 5.39 -10.49
N HIS A 32 1.79 6.50 -10.30
CA HIS A 32 1.48 7.80 -10.93
C HIS A 32 1.46 7.75 -12.47
N ARG A 33 2.10 6.76 -13.11
CA ARG A 33 2.08 6.57 -14.57
C ARG A 33 1.03 5.56 -15.06
N SER A 34 0.31 4.92 -14.14
CA SER A 34 -0.72 3.92 -14.44
C SER A 34 -2.10 4.56 -14.61
N SER A 35 -3.00 3.85 -15.31
CA SER A 35 -4.40 4.25 -15.47
C SER A 35 -5.13 4.29 -14.11
N PHE A 36 -6.14 5.15 -13.98
CA PHE A 36 -6.90 5.34 -12.74
C PHE A 36 -7.41 4.01 -12.16
N LEU A 37 -8.02 3.16 -12.99
CA LEU A 37 -8.53 1.84 -12.55
C LEU A 37 -7.44 0.94 -11.98
N CYS A 38 -6.25 0.93 -12.58
CA CYS A 38 -5.13 0.15 -12.07
C CYS A 38 -4.66 0.59 -10.70
N ARG A 39 -4.67 1.90 -10.43
CA ARG A 39 -4.31 2.41 -9.09
C ARG A 39 -5.28 1.90 -8.05
N TRP A 40 -6.58 1.89 -8.36
CA TRP A 40 -7.61 1.36 -7.47
C TRP A 40 -7.46 -0.15 -7.24
N VAL A 41 -7.19 -0.93 -8.28
CA VAL A 41 -6.96 -2.37 -8.14
C VAL A 41 -5.72 -2.66 -7.27
N VAL A 42 -4.61 -1.93 -7.50
CA VAL A 42 -3.39 -2.07 -6.70
C VAL A 42 -3.66 -1.65 -5.25
N LEU A 43 -4.34 -0.53 -5.03
CA LEU A 43 -4.71 -0.03 -3.71
C LEU A 43 -5.56 -1.05 -2.94
N LEU A 44 -6.63 -1.55 -3.56
CA LEU A 44 -7.51 -2.55 -2.97
C LEU A 44 -6.73 -3.84 -2.66
N SER A 45 -5.89 -4.30 -3.59
CA SER A 45 -5.06 -5.49 -3.35
C SER A 45 -4.08 -5.29 -2.19
N GLY A 46 -3.49 -4.09 -2.04
CA GLY A 46 -2.62 -3.76 -0.92
C GLY A 46 -3.33 -3.79 0.42
N TYR A 47 -4.56 -3.28 0.49
CA TYR A 47 -5.40 -3.38 1.69
C TYR A 47 -5.82 -4.81 2.00
N VAL A 48 -6.15 -5.61 0.99
CA VAL A 48 -6.45 -7.03 1.18
C VAL A 48 -5.26 -7.76 1.79
N ILE A 49 -4.04 -7.50 1.31
CA ILE A 49 -2.82 -8.05 1.91
C ILE A 49 -2.62 -7.56 3.33
N GLN A 50 -2.77 -6.25 3.59
CA GLN A 50 -2.63 -5.69 4.94
C GLN A 50 -3.61 -6.31 5.93
N ILE A 51 -4.90 -6.37 5.59
CA ILE A 51 -5.94 -6.96 6.45
C ILE A 51 -5.72 -8.46 6.60
N GLY A 52 -5.41 -9.18 5.51
CA GLY A 52 -5.15 -10.61 5.55
C GLY A 52 -3.96 -10.96 6.45
N PHE A 53 -2.85 -10.24 6.31
CA PHE A 53 -1.68 -10.43 7.19
C PHE A 53 -1.97 -10.06 8.64
N TYR A 54 -2.76 -9.01 8.86
CA TYR A 54 -3.19 -8.63 10.21
C TYR A 54 -3.95 -9.78 10.88
N LEU A 55 -4.96 -10.35 10.20
CA LEU A 55 -5.76 -11.47 10.71
C LEU A 55 -4.91 -12.72 10.98
N ILE A 56 -4.01 -13.07 10.04
CA ILE A 56 -3.13 -14.24 10.20
C ILE A 56 -2.22 -14.09 11.42
N LEU A 57 -1.65 -12.91 11.62
CA LEU A 57 -0.75 -12.67 12.75
C LEU A 57 -1.51 -12.49 14.07
N ASP A 58 -2.75 -12.03 14.02
CA ASP A 58 -3.64 -11.90 15.19
C ASP A 58 -3.94 -13.28 15.78
N ASP A 59 -4.20 -14.27 14.93
CA ASP A 59 -4.38 -15.68 15.34
C ASP A 59 -3.14 -16.28 16.04
N VAL A 60 -1.94 -15.73 15.79
CA VAL A 60 -0.68 -16.15 16.43
C VAL A 60 -0.48 -15.47 17.80
N GLY A 61 -1.29 -14.48 18.16
CA GLY A 61 -1.25 -13.80 19.45
C GLY A 61 -0.14 -12.73 19.56
N PHE A 62 0.25 -12.11 18.45
CA PHE A 62 1.19 -10.99 18.47
C PHE A 62 0.58 -9.74 19.14
N ARG A 63 1.44 -8.85 19.65
CA ARG A 63 0.99 -7.55 20.17
C ARG A 63 0.46 -6.67 19.04
N SER A 64 -0.62 -5.94 19.30
CA SER A 64 -1.33 -5.02 18.38
C SER A 64 -0.39 -4.08 17.61
N ASN A 65 0.63 -3.54 18.28
CA ASN A 65 1.55 -2.58 17.67
C ASN A 65 2.50 -3.23 16.67
N LEU A 66 2.89 -4.48 16.91
CA LEU A 66 3.69 -5.26 15.96
C LEU A 66 2.83 -5.77 14.81
N LEU A 67 1.58 -6.16 15.10
CA LEU A 67 0.59 -6.56 14.10
C LEU A 67 0.38 -5.47 13.05
N VAL A 68 0.06 -4.25 13.49
CA VAL A 68 -0.15 -3.11 12.60
C VAL A 68 1.13 -2.83 11.79
N LEU A 69 2.31 -2.91 12.43
CA LEU A 69 3.59 -2.67 11.75
C LEU A 69 3.84 -3.69 10.63
N PHE A 70 3.78 -4.98 10.93
CA PHE A 70 4.07 -6.05 9.96
C PHE A 70 3.03 -6.13 8.85
N ALA A 71 1.75 -5.99 9.19
CA ALA A 71 0.66 -5.94 8.22
C ALA A 71 0.83 -4.78 7.23
N THR A 72 1.18 -3.59 7.74
CA THR A 72 1.42 -2.41 6.90
C THR A 72 2.64 -2.62 6.02
N LEU A 73 3.74 -3.16 6.56
CA LEU A 73 4.94 -3.47 5.80
C LEU A 73 4.66 -4.44 4.65
N ALA A 74 3.87 -5.49 4.91
CA ALA A 74 3.45 -6.47 3.92
C ALA A 74 2.62 -5.83 2.79
N GLY A 75 1.63 -4.99 3.13
CA GLY A 75 0.83 -4.25 2.14
C GLY A 75 1.70 -3.30 1.30
N CYS A 76 2.69 -2.65 1.90
CA CYS A 76 3.63 -1.77 1.21
C CYS A 76 4.55 -2.53 0.25
N MET A 77 5.11 -3.66 0.69
CA MET A 77 5.94 -4.52 -0.14
C MET A 77 5.14 -5.10 -1.31
N TRP A 78 3.88 -5.47 -1.09
CA TRP A 78 2.98 -5.90 -2.15
C TRP A 78 2.81 -4.81 -3.21
N ILE A 79 2.42 -3.61 -2.81
CA ILE A 79 2.25 -2.47 -3.75
C ILE A 79 3.55 -2.19 -4.49
N TYR A 80 4.69 -2.17 -3.80
CA TYR A 80 5.99 -1.93 -4.42
C TYR A 80 6.36 -3.03 -5.44
N SER A 81 6.13 -4.30 -5.11
CA SER A 81 6.39 -5.42 -6.01
C SER A 81 5.48 -5.37 -7.25
N THR A 82 4.20 -5.02 -7.09
CA THR A 82 3.28 -4.86 -8.23
C THR A 82 3.66 -3.68 -9.12
N ALA A 83 4.25 -2.62 -8.55
CA ALA A 83 4.75 -1.48 -9.32
C ALA A 83 6.02 -1.84 -10.12
N LEU A 84 6.93 -2.64 -9.55
CA LEU A 84 8.13 -3.13 -10.25
C LEU A 84 7.78 -4.10 -11.39
N LEU A 85 6.79 -4.95 -11.17
CA LEU A 85 6.29 -5.92 -12.16
C LEU A 85 5.35 -5.28 -13.19
N TRP A 86 4.95 -4.02 -12.97
CA TRP A 86 4.15 -3.31 -13.95
C TRP A 86 4.96 -3.20 -15.23
N PRO A 87 4.47 -3.71 -16.38
CA PRO A 87 5.16 -3.48 -17.63
C PRO A 87 5.18 -1.97 -17.81
N ALA A 88 6.35 -1.35 -17.60
CA ALA A 88 6.62 0.03 -17.98
C ALA A 88 6.12 0.10 -19.41
N LYS A 89 4.97 0.76 -19.61
CA LYS A 89 4.22 0.71 -20.86
C LYS A 89 5.24 0.68 -21.97
N ALA A 90 5.26 -0.44 -22.70
CA ALA A 90 5.88 -0.50 -23.99
C ALA A 90 5.58 0.85 -24.64
N LEU A 91 6.63 1.64 -24.88
CA LEU A 91 6.55 2.66 -25.89
C LEU A 91 6.12 1.88 -27.12
N ILE A 92 4.82 1.78 -27.35
CA ILE A 92 4.32 1.46 -28.67
C ILE A 92 4.82 2.67 -29.43
N PRO A 93 5.86 2.55 -30.29
CA PRO A 93 6.19 3.66 -31.15
C PRO A 93 4.87 3.94 -31.89
N VAL A 94 4.30 5.12 -31.66
CA VAL A 94 3.29 5.64 -32.56
C VAL A 94 3.91 5.44 -33.94
N PRO A 95 3.32 4.62 -34.83
CA PRO A 95 3.89 4.47 -36.15
C PRO A 95 3.98 5.89 -36.69
N ALA A 96 5.22 6.37 -36.87
CA ALA A 96 5.45 7.60 -37.58
C ALA A 96 4.71 7.38 -38.88
N ASN A 97 3.64 8.15 -39.08
CA ASN A 97 2.85 8.11 -40.30
C ASN A 97 3.82 8.50 -41.42
N LYS A 98 4.50 7.49 -41.96
CA LYS A 98 5.24 7.53 -43.19
C LYS A 98 4.19 7.31 -44.26
N GLU A 99 4.33 8.12 -45.32
CA GLU A 99 3.39 8.33 -46.44
C GLU A 99 2.58 9.61 -46.19
N ASN A 100 3.08 10.83 -46.52
CA ASN A 100 3.63 11.33 -47.80
C ASN A 100 2.72 10.93 -49.00
N PRO A 101 2.43 11.81 -49.97
CA PRO A 101 3.23 12.96 -50.44
C PRO A 101 2.62 14.36 -50.24
#